data_AF-A0A2N2GL60-F1
#
_entry.id   AF-A0A2N2GL60-F1
#
_cell.length_a   1.000
_cell.length_b   1.000
_cell.length_c   1.000
_cell.angle_alpha   90.00
_cell.angle_beta   90.00
_cell.angle_gamma   90.00
#
_symmetry.space_group_name_H-M   'P 1'
#
loop_
_entity.id
_entity.type
_entity.pdbx_description
1 polymer ?
#
loop_
_entity_poly.entity_id
_entity_poly.type
_entity_poly.pdbx_seq_one_letter_code
_entity_poly.pdbx_strand_id
1 'polypeptide(L)'
;MRVWDIHPGFLNRQSLLGEHREIHAIHTVLSQHKKGYSRHPETLRWQDHLPALWFRHEQVVAEMRLRGFNHFSPLPATRTEIIWPSVFIDAPERQFSLLAGKYAHKEQGRIPLPANAEELLRAQALSLASREARPSY
;
A
#
# COMPACT_ATOMS: atom_id res chain seq x y z
N MET A 1 2.92 -8.03 9.05
CA MET A 1 2.88 -7.64 7.62
C MET A 1 1.69 -6.73 7.40
N ARG A 2 1.83 -5.64 6.65
CA ARG A 2 0.69 -4.76 6.29
C ARG A 2 0.91 -4.14 4.92
N VAL A 3 -0.14 -4.14 4.10
CA VAL A 3 -0.25 -3.35 2.88
C VAL A 3 -1.37 -2.34 3.12
N TRP A 4 -1.05 -1.06 3.05
CA TRP A 4 -1.98 0.02 3.38
C TRP A 4 -2.94 0.25 2.21
N ASP A 5 -4.21 0.45 2.52
CA ASP A 5 -5.25 0.75 1.53
C ASP A 5 -5.45 2.27 1.34
N ILE A 6 -4.48 3.06 1.82
CA ILE A 6 -4.42 4.52 1.68
C ILE A 6 -3.30 4.95 0.73
N HIS A 7 -3.39 6.19 0.22
CA HIS A 7 -2.39 6.74 -0.69
C HIS A 7 -0.96 6.72 -0.08
N PRO A 8 0.09 6.24 -0.79
CA PRO A 8 1.46 6.12 -0.24
C PRO A 8 2.06 7.44 0.27
N GLY A 9 1.60 8.57 -0.27
CA GLY A 9 1.95 9.92 0.18
C GLY A 9 1.76 10.17 1.68
N PHE A 10 0.80 9.50 2.32
CA PHE A 10 0.56 9.60 3.77
C PHE A 10 1.58 8.81 4.61
N LEU A 11 2.28 7.86 4.01
CA LEU A 11 3.25 7.03 4.72
C LEU A 11 4.53 7.80 4.91
N ASN A 12 5.04 7.85 6.14
CA ASN A 12 6.39 8.32 6.40
C ASN A 12 7.45 7.36 5.82
N ARG A 13 8.72 7.76 5.84
CA ARG A 13 9.84 6.98 5.30
C ARG A 13 9.84 5.52 5.79
N GLN A 14 9.66 5.30 7.09
CA GLN A 14 9.73 3.95 7.68
C GLN A 14 8.53 3.09 7.28
N SER A 15 7.31 3.64 7.25
CA SER A 15 6.13 2.88 6.80
C SER A 15 6.15 2.62 5.30
N LEU A 16 6.65 3.55 4.49
CA LEU A 16 6.77 3.37 3.03
C LEU A 16 7.74 2.24 2.69
N LEU A 17 8.94 2.26 3.29
CA LEU A 17 9.92 1.17 3.16
C LEU A 17 9.42 -0.15 3.76
N GLY A 18 8.67 -0.07 4.86
CA GLY A 18 8.02 -1.22 5.47
C GLY A 18 7.07 -1.88 4.49
N GLU A 19 6.08 -1.14 3.99
CA GLU A 19 5.10 -1.63 3.03
C GLU A 19 5.76 -2.20 1.77
N HIS A 20 6.75 -1.52 1.19
CA HIS A 20 7.52 -2.01 0.04
C HIS A 20 8.05 -3.44 0.29
N ARG A 21 8.66 -3.69 1.45
CA ARG A 21 9.16 -5.02 1.84
C ARG A 21 8.05 -6.04 2.05
N GLU A 22 6.95 -5.63 2.67
CA GLU A 22 5.80 -6.51 2.93
C GLU A 22 5.12 -6.95 1.63
N ILE A 23 5.02 -6.07 0.63
CA ILE A 23 4.49 -6.41 -0.70
C ILE A 23 5.35 -7.50 -1.35
N HIS A 24 6.68 -7.39 -1.30
CA HIS A 24 7.58 -8.44 -1.80
C HIS A 24 7.41 -9.76 -1.04
N ALA A 25 7.23 -9.71 0.28
CA ALA A 25 7.01 -10.91 1.09
C ALA A 25 5.73 -11.63 0.67
N ILE A 26 4.61 -10.90 0.55
CA ILE A 26 3.32 -11.43 0.12
C ILE A 26 3.42 -11.99 -1.30
N HIS A 27 3.98 -11.23 -2.24
CA HIS A 27 4.16 -11.67 -3.62
C HIS A 27 4.94 -12.99 -3.67
N THR A 28 6.05 -13.09 -2.94
CA THR A 28 6.89 -14.29 -2.90
C THR A 28 6.13 -15.49 -2.32
N VAL A 29 5.36 -15.30 -1.25
CA VAL A 29 4.59 -16.39 -0.63
C VAL A 29 3.53 -16.92 -1.60
N LEU A 30 2.81 -16.03 -2.27
CA LEU A 30 1.75 -16.38 -3.22
C LEU A 30 2.31 -16.97 -4.52
N SER A 31 3.33 -16.35 -5.13
CA SER A 31 3.88 -16.76 -6.43
C SER A 31 4.72 -18.03 -6.35
N GLN A 32 5.33 -18.34 -5.20
CA GLN A 32 6.18 -19.52 -4.99
C GLN A 32 5.51 -20.57 -4.10
N HIS A 33 4.23 -20.39 -3.76
CA HIS A 33 3.46 -21.30 -2.90
C HIS A 33 4.17 -21.67 -1.58
N LYS A 34 4.83 -20.69 -0.94
CA LYS A 34 5.56 -20.94 0.32
C LYS A 34 4.59 -21.19 1.47
N LYS A 35 4.97 -22.07 2.40
CA LYS A 35 4.17 -22.39 3.60
C LYS A 35 4.28 -21.33 4.70
N GLY A 36 5.42 -20.64 4.82
CA GLY A 36 5.61 -19.59 5.82
C GLY A 36 4.76 -18.37 5.50
N TYR A 37 4.05 -17.82 6.50
CA TYR A 37 3.16 -16.66 6.38
C TYR A 37 1.99 -16.80 5.38
N SER A 38 1.75 -17.99 4.82
CA SER A 38 0.63 -18.22 3.89
C SER A 38 -0.74 -18.00 4.52
N ARG A 39 -0.86 -18.23 5.83
CA ARG A 39 -2.07 -18.01 6.62
C ARG A 39 -2.17 -16.64 7.27
N HIS A 40 -1.23 -15.73 7.00
CA HIS A 40 -1.32 -14.38 7.53
C HIS A 40 -2.49 -13.64 6.86
N PRO A 41 -3.30 -12.85 7.60
CA PRO A 41 -4.46 -12.16 7.05
C PRO A 41 -4.17 -11.34 5.79
N GLU A 42 -3.06 -10.59 5.76
CA GLU A 42 -2.62 -9.89 4.53
C GLU A 42 -2.36 -10.85 3.37
N THR A 43 -1.60 -11.93 3.59
CA THR A 43 -1.32 -12.88 2.51
C THR A 43 -2.60 -13.47 1.93
N LEU A 44 -3.54 -13.86 2.80
CA LEU A 44 -4.83 -14.39 2.39
C LEU A 44 -5.68 -13.35 1.65
N ARG A 45 -5.67 -12.09 2.11
CA ARG A 45 -6.39 -10.98 1.45
C ARG A 45 -5.92 -10.75 0.02
N TRP A 46 -4.64 -10.93 -0.25
CA TRP A 46 -4.04 -10.74 -1.57
C TRP A 46 -4.02 -12.00 -2.44
N GLN A 47 -4.55 -13.12 -1.95
CA GLN A 47 -4.72 -14.34 -2.73
C GLN A 47 -5.55 -14.03 -3.98
N ASP A 48 -5.08 -14.48 -5.14
CA ASP A 48 -5.69 -14.23 -6.46
C ASP A 48 -5.74 -12.74 -6.92
N HIS A 49 -5.10 -11.84 -6.16
CA HIS A 49 -5.02 -10.40 -6.45
C HIS A 49 -3.60 -9.90 -6.75
N LEU A 50 -2.72 -10.78 -7.26
CA LEU A 50 -1.34 -10.42 -7.65
C LEU A 50 -1.26 -9.21 -8.60
N PRO A 51 -2.15 -9.04 -9.60
CA PRO A 51 -2.14 -7.86 -10.46
C PRO A 51 -2.31 -6.54 -9.70
N ALA A 52 -3.23 -6.52 -8.73
CA ALA A 52 -3.45 -5.36 -7.86
C ALA A 52 -2.31 -5.17 -6.86
N LEU A 53 -1.69 -6.25 -6.37
CA LEU A 53 -0.52 -6.17 -5.50
C LEU A 53 0.68 -5.56 -6.23
N TRP A 54 0.90 -5.95 -7.49
CA TRP A 54 1.89 -5.31 -8.37
C TRP A 54 1.58 -3.83 -8.57
N PHE A 55 0.33 -3.48 -8.84
CA PHE A 55 -0.03 -2.08 -9.04
C PHE A 55 0.16 -1.25 -7.76
N ARG A 56 -0.17 -1.82 -6.59
CA ARG A 56 0.13 -1.21 -5.29
C ARG A 56 1.63 -1.01 -5.08
N HIS A 57 2.46 -1.96 -5.50
CA HIS A 57 3.92 -1.80 -5.49
C HIS A 57 4.35 -0.61 -6.35
N GLU A 58 3.81 -0.46 -7.57
CA GLU A 58 4.15 0.68 -8.43
C GLU A 58 3.75 2.02 -7.82
N GLN A 59 2.60 2.11 -7.12
CA GLN A 59 2.22 3.31 -6.37
C GLN A 59 3.24 3.64 -5.27
N VAL A 60 3.68 2.63 -4.51
CA VAL A 60 4.70 2.78 -3.46
C VAL A 60 6.04 3.22 -4.07
N VAL A 61 6.45 2.62 -5.19
CA VAL A 61 7.67 2.97 -5.92
C VAL A 61 7.61 4.37 -6.50
N ALA A 62 6.47 4.81 -7.03
CA ALA A 62 6.29 6.16 -7.52
C ALA A 62 6.51 7.19 -6.41
N GLU A 63 5.94 6.96 -5.22
CA GLU A 63 6.17 7.82 -4.06
C GLU A 63 7.62 7.75 -3.57
N MET A 64 8.25 6.57 -3.60
CA MET A 64 9.68 6.42 -3.29
C MET A 64 10.54 7.23 -4.27
N ARG A 65 10.31 7.13 -5.57
CA ARG A 65 11.04 7.90 -6.60
C ARG A 65 10.85 9.40 -6.41
N LEU A 66 9.61 9.84 -6.16
CA LEU A 66 9.28 11.24 -5.89
C LEU A 66 10.06 11.80 -4.69
N ARG A 67 10.34 10.97 -3.68
CA ARG A 67 11.13 11.32 -2.49
C ARG A 67 12.63 11.04 -2.63
N GLY A 68 13.11 10.74 -3.84
CA GLY A 68 14.54 10.54 -4.12
C GLY A 68 15.13 9.21 -3.68
N PHE A 69 14.31 8.17 -3.44
CA PHE A 69 14.81 6.83 -3.15
C PHE A 69 15.28 6.15 -4.44
N ASN A 70 16.43 5.47 -4.36
CA ASN A 70 16.91 4.60 -5.43
C ASN A 70 16.28 3.21 -5.29
N HIS A 71 15.30 2.91 -6.15
CA HIS A 71 14.59 1.64 -6.16
C HIS A 71 15.13 0.68 -7.23
N PHE A 72 15.50 -0.55 -6.83
CA PHE A 72 16.15 -1.55 -7.70
C PHE A 72 15.52 -2.95 -7.64
N SER A 73 14.32 -3.09 -7.08
CA SER A 73 13.65 -4.38 -6.91
C SER A 73 12.25 -4.37 -7.55
N PRO A 74 12.13 -4.24 -8.88
CA PRO A 74 10.83 -4.26 -9.55
C PRO A 74 10.13 -5.61 -9.34
N LEU A 75 8.81 -5.59 -9.21
CA LEU A 75 7.98 -6.80 -9.32
C LEU A 75 7.68 -7.12 -10.79
N PRO A 76 7.51 -8.40 -11.17
CA PRO A 76 7.13 -8.79 -12.52
C PRO A 76 5.82 -8.10 -12.95
N ALA A 77 5.84 -7.44 -14.11
CA ALA A 77 4.66 -6.78 -14.62
C ALA A 77 3.55 -7.79 -14.93
N THR A 78 2.33 -7.43 -14.57
CA THR A 78 1.12 -8.18 -14.94
C THR A 78 0.47 -7.56 -16.19
N ARG A 79 -0.14 -8.40 -17.02
CA ARG A 79 -0.93 -7.97 -18.20
C ARG A 79 -2.42 -8.27 -18.04
N THR A 80 -2.83 -8.75 -16.88
CA THR A 80 -4.22 -9.10 -16.59
C THR A 80 -4.94 -7.90 -15.97
N GLU A 81 -6.26 -8.02 -15.87
CA GLU A 81 -7.08 -7.04 -15.18
C GLU A 81 -6.63 -6.85 -13.72
N ILE A 82 -6.66 -5.59 -13.27
CA ILE A 82 -6.33 -5.21 -11.90
C ILE A 82 -7.63 -5.26 -11.09
N ILE A 83 -7.82 -6.37 -10.36
CA ILE A 83 -8.93 -6.55 -9.43
C ILE A 83 -8.36 -6.46 -8.03
N TRP A 84 -8.81 -5.45 -7.27
CA TRP A 84 -8.38 -5.29 -5.89
C TRP A 84 -9.19 -6.18 -4.94
N PRO A 85 -8.62 -6.57 -3.78
CA PRO A 85 -9.40 -7.18 -2.71
C PRO A 85 -10.55 -6.26 -2.29
N SER A 86 -11.74 -6.84 -2.12
CA SER A 86 -12.94 -6.14 -1.64
C SER A 86 -12.98 -5.99 -0.11
N VAL A 87 -12.17 -6.79 0.59
CA VAL A 87 -12.10 -6.81 2.05
C VAL A 87 -10.89 -6.00 2.54
N PHE A 88 -11.09 -5.29 3.65
CA PHE A 88 -10.03 -4.59 4.36
C PHE A 88 -9.75 -5.30 5.69
N ILE A 89 -8.49 -5.38 6.11
CA ILE A 89 -8.15 -5.83 7.47
C ILE A 89 -8.54 -4.75 8.48
N ASP A 90 -8.13 -3.51 8.19
CA ASP A 90 -8.57 -2.31 8.89
C ASP A 90 -9.18 -1.39 7.84
N ALA A 91 -10.40 -0.89 8.07
CA ALA A 91 -11.03 0.07 7.16
C ALA A 91 -10.18 1.35 7.01
N PRO A 92 -10.25 2.07 5.87
CA PRO A 92 -9.36 3.22 5.59
C PRO A 92 -9.31 4.28 6.70
N GLU A 93 -10.44 4.64 7.29
CA GLU A 93 -10.53 5.55 8.44
C GLU A 93 -9.74 5.06 9.65
N ARG A 94 -9.79 3.75 9.93
CA ARG A 94 -9.02 3.12 10.99
C ARG A 94 -7.53 3.11 10.66
N GLN A 95 -7.16 2.94 9.39
CA GLN A 95 -5.76 3.01 8.96
C GLN A 95 -5.15 4.39 9.20
N PHE A 96 -5.88 5.48 8.93
CA PHE A 96 -5.43 6.84 9.27
C PHE A 96 -5.20 7.00 10.78
N SER A 97 -6.13 6.52 11.61
CA SER A 97 -5.98 6.55 13.08
C SER A 97 -4.76 5.74 13.56
N LEU A 98 -4.50 4.57 12.97
CA LEU A 98 -3.32 3.76 13.28
C LEU A 98 -2.02 4.49 12.92
N LEU A 99 -1.99 5.19 11.79
CA LEU A 99 -0.83 6.00 11.40
C LEU A 99 -0.66 7.22 12.29
N ALA A 100 -1.74 7.90 12.68
CA ALA A 100 -1.68 9.04 13.59
C ALA A 100 -1.03 8.65 14.92
N GLY A 101 -1.43 7.51 15.50
CA GLY A 101 -0.78 6.97 16.68
C GLY A 101 0.70 6.61 16.46
N LYS A 102 1.04 6.02 15.31
CA LYS A 102 2.43 5.68 14.97
C LYS A 102 3.31 6.91 14.77
N TYR A 103 2.74 8.03 14.33
CA TYR A 103 3.44 9.24 13.92
C TYR A 103 3.39 10.37 14.94
N ALA A 104 2.75 10.19 16.09
CA ALA A 104 2.62 11.22 17.13
C ALA A 104 3.96 11.90 17.51
N HIS A 105 5.07 11.17 17.43
CA HIS A 105 6.42 11.68 17.71
C HIS A 105 7.43 11.35 16.59
N LYS A 106 6.95 11.18 15.35
CA LYS A 106 7.78 10.86 14.20
C LYS A 106 7.46 11.78 13.04
N GLU A 107 8.41 11.92 12.12
CA GLU A 107 8.15 12.56 10.84
C GLU A 107 6.98 11.87 10.12
N GLN A 108 6.09 12.66 9.55
CA GLN A 108 4.93 12.19 8.79
C GLN A 108 5.31 11.84 7.35
N GLY A 109 4.32 11.42 6.55
CA GLY A 109 4.47 11.33 5.10
C GLY A 109 4.60 12.71 4.45
N ARG A 110 4.83 12.70 3.13
CA ARG A 110 4.83 13.92 2.31
C ARG A 110 3.48 14.63 2.36
N ILE A 111 2.40 13.85 2.43
CA ILE A 111 1.05 14.36 2.66
C ILE A 111 0.78 14.19 4.16
N PRO A 112 0.43 15.28 4.89
CA PRO A 112 0.09 15.18 6.30
C PRO A 112 -1.15 14.33 6.51
N LEU A 113 -1.24 13.67 7.68
CA LEU A 113 -2.44 12.93 8.05
C LEU A 113 -3.61 13.89 8.31
N PRO A 114 -4.86 13.48 8.00
CA PRO A 114 -6.02 14.34 8.19
C PRO A 114 -6.25 14.64 9.68
N ALA A 115 -6.47 15.91 10.00
CA ALA A 115 -6.72 16.39 11.36
C ALA A 115 -8.21 16.61 11.67
N ASN A 116 -9.06 16.67 10.64
CA ASN A 116 -10.50 16.90 10.75
C ASN A 116 -11.28 16.08 9.71
N ALA A 117 -12.62 16.12 9.80
CA ALA A 117 -13.51 15.33 8.95
C ALA A 117 -13.42 15.70 7.46
N GLU A 118 -13.24 16.98 7.13
CA GLU A 118 -13.12 17.43 5.74
C GLU A 118 -11.82 16.89 5.11
N GLU A 119 -10.72 16.98 5.82
CA GLU A 119 -9.43 16.42 5.38
C GLU A 119 -9.48 14.90 5.27
N LEU A 120 -10.17 14.22 6.20
CA LEU A 120 -10.35 12.77 6.14
C LEU A 120 -11.10 12.35 4.88
N LEU A 121 -12.18 13.06 4.52
CA LEU A 121 -12.93 12.81 3.30
C LEU A 121 -12.06 13.00 2.05
N ARG A 122 -11.26 14.09 2.01
CA ARG A 122 -10.30 14.33 0.91
C ARG A 122 -9.25 13.23 0.83
N ALA A 123 -8.72 12.78 1.96
CA ALA A 123 -7.72 11.72 2.02
C ALA A 123 -8.26 10.36 1.55
N GLN A 124 -9.51 10.05 1.90
CA GLN A 124 -10.22 8.87 1.41
C GLN A 124 -10.44 8.96 -0.10
N ALA A 125 -10.94 10.09 -0.61
CA ALA A 125 -11.15 10.31 -2.04
C ALA A 125 -9.85 10.15 -2.84
N LEU A 126 -8.73 10.73 -2.36
CA LEU A 126 -7.42 10.57 -2.97
C LEU A 126 -6.97 9.09 -3.00
N SER A 127 -7.20 8.37 -1.90
CA SER A 127 -6.83 6.96 -1.80
C SER A 127 -7.63 6.10 -2.78
N LEU A 128 -8.93 6.35 -2.92
CA LEU A 128 -9.79 5.67 -3.91
C LEU A 128 -9.37 6.00 -5.34
N ALA A 129 -9.22 7.29 -5.67
CA ALA A 129 -8.79 7.74 -7.00
C ALA A 129 -7.45 7.11 -7.41
N SER A 130 -6.52 6.94 -6.46
CA SER A 130 -5.23 6.30 -6.76
C SER A 130 -5.36 4.83 -7.17
N ARG A 131 -6.35 4.10 -6.63
CA ARG A 131 -6.61 2.69 -6.99
C ARG A 131 -7.23 2.55 -8.38
N GLU A 132 -7.97 3.56 -8.81
CA GLU A 132 -8.63 3.63 -10.12
C GLU A 132 -7.75 4.22 -11.21
N ALA A 133 -6.72 4.99 -10.84
CA ALA A 133 -5.79 5.61 -11.77
C ALA A 133 -5.05 4.53 -12.57
N ARG A 134 -5.56 4.18 -13.75
CA ARG A 134 -4.93 3.16 -14.60
C ARG A 134 -3.54 3.65 -15.02
N PRO A 135 -2.50 2.79 -14.94
CA PRO A 135 -1.20 3.14 -15.49
C PRO A 135 -1.35 3.37 -16.99
N SER A 136 -0.89 4.52 -17.49
CA SER A 136 -0.78 4.78 -18.93
C SER A 136 0.37 3.91 -19.46
N TYR A 137 0.03 2.95 -20.32
CA TYR A 137 0.99 2.10 -21.02
C TYR A 137 1.63 2.83 -22.20
#